data_AF-A0A7S3LJE3-F1
#
_entry.id   AF-A0A7S3LJE3-F1
#
_cell.length_a   1.000
_cell.length_b   1.000
_cell.length_c   1.000
_cell.angle_alpha   90.00
_cell.angle_beta   90.00
_cell.angle_gamma   90.00
#
_symmetry.space_group_name_H-M   'P 1'
#
loop_
_entity.id
_entity.type
_entity.pdbx_description
1 polymer ?
#
loop_
_entity_poly.entity_id
_entity_poly.type
_entity_poly.pdbx_seq_one_letter_code
_entity_poly.pdbx_strand_id
1 'polypeptide(L)'
;LKDLKERLKKEQNWRQETAEELAKSMDALKKERQDKTNINSEEIEKLKTKLQEQKRRQQESEDRAAKIEAELEFILQEKQKHESETKKWHDLESHLSQREGDLTTKTVSLEDDLRRMREEREKLYEEFVEEQALRKQYYNEIEELKGRIRVSCRIRPICEEESSNGFRTALGITDEKISFSQAGKNGRPAKLVEFNFDKCFSPETSQDQVFQDVKRLVQSSVDGYNVCIFAYGQKGSGKTFTLFGPNYLSENHSQDNGIALRSIHELFRVMKRDASRFEFQTSMYALEIYQNELFDLILDTSGSDATDKQKTHQTLSVHLDNNGVVFVENITLKSISSPVEAINTVKEALNKRQTIETTLSPNSSRSHFILSFVLKATSKSSGVTTSGKLTVVDLAGSESASKLDAGGTPIKEAKSINKSLLALGNVIQALTTSEKHIPYRNNLLTQLMADSVGGNAKTLMFVCVR
;
A
#
# COMPACT_ATOMS: atom_id res chain seq x y z
N LEU A 1 -22.79 -153.66 101.00
CA LEU A 1 -22.63 -153.64 99.52
C LEU A 1 -23.77 -152.91 98.77
N LYS A 2 -25.03 -152.92 99.24
CA LYS A 2 -26.14 -152.14 98.64
C LYS A 2 -25.92 -150.61 98.71
N ASP A 3 -25.24 -150.14 99.76
CA ASP A 3 -25.00 -148.71 100.08
C ASP A 3 -23.98 -148.01 99.15
N LEU A 4 -23.06 -148.75 98.52
CA LEU A 4 -22.04 -148.19 97.62
C LEU A 4 -22.59 -147.85 96.22
N LYS A 5 -23.61 -148.59 95.75
CA LYS A 5 -24.19 -148.37 94.42
C LYS A 5 -25.06 -147.11 94.35
N GLU A 6 -25.64 -146.68 95.47
CA GLU A 6 -26.48 -145.49 95.54
C GLU A 6 -25.65 -144.19 95.56
N ARG A 7 -24.50 -144.21 96.24
CA ARG A 7 -23.53 -143.09 96.24
C ARG A 7 -22.92 -142.84 94.85
N LEU A 8 -22.56 -143.90 94.13
CA LEU A 8 -21.97 -143.78 92.79
C LEU A 8 -22.95 -143.16 91.78
N LYS A 9 -24.25 -143.50 91.88
CA LYS A 9 -25.28 -142.98 90.98
C LYS A 9 -25.57 -141.49 91.21
N LYS A 10 -25.51 -141.03 92.47
CA LYS A 10 -25.63 -139.60 92.81
C LYS A 10 -24.43 -138.78 92.32
N GLU A 11 -23.21 -139.32 92.41
CA GLU A 11 -22.02 -138.60 91.96
C GLU A 11 -21.95 -138.51 90.42
N GLN A 12 -22.39 -139.54 89.70
CA GLN A 12 -22.47 -139.50 88.23
C GLN A 12 -23.49 -138.48 87.74
N ASN A 13 -24.68 -138.40 88.34
CA ASN A 13 -25.66 -137.37 87.99
C ASN A 13 -25.14 -135.95 88.27
N TRP A 14 -24.52 -135.74 89.44
CA TRP A 14 -23.99 -134.42 89.80
C TRP A 14 -22.86 -133.97 88.85
N ARG A 15 -21.98 -134.88 88.43
CA ARG A 15 -20.93 -134.58 87.43
C ARG A 15 -21.48 -134.28 86.04
N GLN A 16 -22.59 -134.90 85.66
CA GLN A 16 -23.20 -134.67 84.36
C GLN A 16 -23.94 -133.32 84.32
N GLU A 17 -24.66 -132.98 85.38
CA GLU A 17 -25.32 -131.66 85.50
C GLU A 17 -24.30 -130.51 85.56
N THR A 18 -23.22 -130.66 86.34
CA THR A 18 -22.18 -129.61 86.44
C THR A 18 -21.38 -129.43 85.14
N ALA A 19 -21.14 -130.49 84.38
CA ALA A 19 -20.48 -130.40 83.07
C ALA A 19 -21.36 -129.67 82.04
N GLU A 20 -22.69 -129.90 82.06
CA GLU A 20 -23.62 -129.19 81.19
C GLU A 20 -23.77 -127.71 81.55
N GLU A 21 -23.75 -127.35 82.84
CA GLU A 21 -23.76 -125.95 83.27
C GLU A 21 -22.48 -125.21 82.89
N LEU A 22 -21.31 -125.84 83.04
CA LEU A 22 -20.04 -125.24 82.65
C LEU A 22 -19.94 -125.03 81.13
N ALA A 23 -20.41 -125.99 80.34
CA ALA A 23 -20.43 -125.88 78.87
C ALA A 23 -21.32 -124.72 78.42
N LYS A 24 -22.52 -124.58 79.01
CA LYS A 24 -23.41 -123.43 78.75
C LYS A 24 -22.79 -122.10 79.14
N SER A 25 -22.08 -122.05 80.27
CA SER A 25 -21.39 -120.83 80.73
C SER A 25 -20.22 -120.43 79.81
N MET A 26 -19.42 -121.40 79.36
CA MET A 26 -18.32 -121.16 78.44
C MET A 26 -18.79 -120.68 77.06
N ASP A 27 -19.89 -121.23 76.54
CA ASP A 27 -20.46 -120.76 75.27
C ASP A 27 -21.07 -119.36 75.39
N ALA A 28 -21.70 -119.04 76.53
CA ALA A 28 -22.19 -117.69 76.81
C ALA A 28 -21.05 -116.66 76.84
N LEU A 29 -19.94 -116.97 77.51
CA LEU A 29 -18.77 -116.08 77.58
C LEU A 29 -18.04 -115.94 76.24
N LYS A 30 -17.94 -117.02 75.45
CA LYS A 30 -17.40 -116.93 74.08
C LYS A 30 -18.26 -116.06 73.19
N LYS A 31 -19.60 -116.19 73.31
CA LYS A 31 -20.55 -115.37 72.56
C LYS A 31 -20.45 -113.89 72.96
N GLU A 32 -20.42 -113.58 74.26
CA GLU A 32 -20.26 -112.19 74.74
C GLU A 32 -18.92 -111.57 74.29
N ARG A 33 -17.84 -112.35 74.33
CA ARG A 33 -16.52 -111.91 73.84
C ARG A 33 -16.55 -111.65 72.34
N GLN A 34 -17.18 -112.53 71.55
CA GLN A 34 -17.33 -112.37 70.12
C GLN A 34 -18.16 -111.13 69.78
N ASP A 35 -19.27 -110.91 70.51
CA ASP A 35 -20.14 -109.74 70.34
C ASP A 35 -19.40 -108.44 70.68
N LYS A 36 -18.62 -108.39 71.76
CA LYS A 36 -17.76 -107.24 72.10
C LYS A 36 -16.69 -106.97 71.05
N THR A 37 -16.03 -108.01 70.52
CA THR A 37 -15.05 -107.82 69.44
C THR A 37 -15.71 -107.32 68.16
N ASN A 38 -16.92 -107.78 67.83
CA ASN A 38 -17.67 -107.31 66.68
C ASN A 38 -18.06 -105.83 66.85
N ILE A 39 -18.61 -105.46 68.00
CA ILE A 39 -18.97 -104.07 68.33
C ILE A 39 -17.75 -103.13 68.25
N ASN A 40 -16.62 -103.53 68.87
CA ASN A 40 -15.40 -102.71 68.82
C ASN A 40 -14.84 -102.62 67.39
N SER A 41 -14.94 -103.69 66.60
CA SER A 41 -14.51 -103.66 65.19
C SER A 41 -15.37 -102.71 64.35
N GLU A 42 -16.68 -102.68 64.59
CA GLU A 42 -17.61 -101.74 63.95
C GLU A 42 -17.34 -100.29 64.37
N GLU A 43 -17.04 -100.03 65.64
CA GLU A 43 -16.67 -98.68 66.10
C GLU A 43 -15.34 -98.21 65.54
N ILE A 44 -14.34 -99.09 65.45
CA ILE A 44 -13.04 -98.77 64.83
C ILE A 44 -13.22 -98.43 63.35
N GLU A 45 -14.04 -99.18 62.60
CA GLU A 45 -14.34 -98.85 61.21
C GLU A 45 -15.14 -97.55 61.05
N LYS A 46 -16.10 -97.27 61.95
CA LYS A 46 -16.79 -95.97 62.01
C LYS A 46 -15.83 -94.81 62.31
N LEU A 47 -14.82 -95.01 63.16
CA LEU A 47 -13.83 -93.99 63.47
C LEU A 47 -12.82 -93.80 62.33
N LYS A 48 -12.38 -94.87 61.66
CA LYS A 48 -11.52 -94.79 60.47
C LYS A 48 -12.19 -94.03 59.33
N THR A 49 -13.46 -94.32 59.06
CA THR A 49 -14.24 -93.62 58.02
C THR A 49 -14.42 -92.14 58.36
N LYS A 50 -14.73 -91.79 59.63
CA LYS A 50 -14.75 -90.39 60.09
C LYS A 50 -13.39 -89.69 59.96
N LEU A 51 -12.30 -90.39 60.28
CA LEU A 51 -10.95 -89.83 60.17
C LEU A 51 -10.54 -89.61 58.70
N GLN A 52 -10.88 -90.53 57.81
CA GLN A 52 -10.68 -90.36 56.37
C GLN A 52 -11.48 -89.17 55.82
N GLU A 53 -12.74 -89.04 56.24
CA GLU A 53 -13.59 -87.90 55.86
C GLU A 53 -13.04 -86.57 56.40
N GLN A 54 -12.53 -86.52 57.64
CA GLN A 54 -11.86 -85.33 58.16
C GLN A 54 -10.59 -84.98 57.40
N LYS A 55 -9.75 -85.96 57.06
CA LYS A 55 -8.54 -85.73 56.24
C LYS A 55 -8.89 -85.19 54.86
N ARG A 56 -9.95 -85.73 54.24
CA ARG A 56 -10.44 -85.23 52.94
C ARG A 56 -10.88 -83.77 53.05
N ARG A 57 -11.65 -83.42 54.08
CA ARG A 57 -12.08 -82.03 54.33
C ARG A 57 -10.92 -81.09 54.63
N GLN A 58 -9.91 -81.57 55.35
CA GLN A 58 -8.70 -80.79 55.62
C GLN A 58 -7.93 -80.51 54.33
N GLN A 59 -7.71 -81.53 53.50
CA GLN A 59 -7.06 -81.35 52.19
C GLN A 59 -7.84 -80.38 51.30
N GLU A 60 -9.16 -80.51 51.22
CA GLU A 60 -10.01 -79.59 50.46
C GLU A 60 -9.94 -78.15 50.98
N SER A 61 -9.76 -77.97 52.30
CA SER A 61 -9.56 -76.66 52.91
C SER A 61 -8.18 -76.08 52.58
N GLU A 62 -7.13 -76.91 52.59
CA GLU A 62 -5.76 -76.54 52.25
C GLU A 62 -5.66 -76.14 50.76
N ASP A 63 -6.27 -76.92 49.87
CA ASP A 63 -6.30 -76.62 48.44
C ASP A 63 -7.07 -75.32 48.15
N ARG A 64 -8.17 -75.07 48.87
CA ARG A 64 -8.92 -73.79 48.79
C ARG A 64 -8.08 -72.62 49.31
N ALA A 65 -7.36 -72.79 50.42
CA ALA A 65 -6.48 -71.76 50.97
C ALA A 65 -5.36 -71.42 49.98
N ALA A 66 -4.70 -72.41 49.39
CA ALA A 66 -3.65 -72.21 48.40
C ALA A 66 -4.16 -71.47 47.15
N LYS A 67 -5.39 -71.76 46.70
CA LYS A 67 -6.00 -71.05 45.57
C LYS A 67 -6.28 -69.58 45.91
N ILE A 68 -6.78 -69.31 47.11
CA ILE A 68 -7.03 -67.94 47.59
C ILE A 68 -5.70 -67.18 47.72
N GLU A 69 -4.65 -67.80 48.23
CA GLU A 69 -3.32 -67.19 48.35
C GLU A 69 -2.76 -66.79 46.98
N ALA A 70 -2.88 -67.65 45.97
CA ALA A 70 -2.46 -67.34 44.60
C ALA A 70 -3.28 -66.18 43.98
N GLU A 71 -4.60 -66.17 44.18
CA GLU A 71 -5.46 -65.06 43.74
C GLU A 71 -5.11 -63.75 44.46
N LEU A 72 -4.81 -63.81 45.76
CA LEU A 72 -4.41 -62.65 46.56
C LEU A 72 -3.08 -62.06 46.05
N GLU A 73 -2.10 -62.92 45.74
CA GLU A 73 -0.79 -62.50 45.24
C GLU A 73 -0.90 -61.83 43.86
N PHE A 74 -1.75 -62.36 42.97
CA PHE A 74 -2.07 -61.73 41.69
C PHE A 74 -2.73 -60.36 41.86
N ILE A 75 -3.72 -60.25 42.74
CA ILE A 75 -4.40 -58.97 43.03
C ILE A 75 -3.41 -57.94 43.60
N LEU A 76 -2.47 -58.37 44.45
CA LEU A 76 -1.44 -57.48 45.01
C LEU A 76 -0.48 -56.95 43.93
N GLN A 77 -0.11 -57.77 42.94
CA GLN A 77 0.71 -57.32 41.81
C GLN A 77 -0.02 -56.30 40.94
N GLU A 78 -1.28 -56.55 40.58
CA GLU A 78 -2.09 -55.60 39.79
C GLU A 78 -2.33 -54.30 40.57
N LYS A 79 -2.56 -54.38 41.88
CA LYS A 79 -2.64 -53.19 42.75
C LYS A 79 -1.36 -52.35 42.69
N GLN A 80 -0.19 -52.97 42.83
CA GLN A 80 1.09 -52.24 42.73
C GLN A 80 1.28 -51.57 41.36
N LYS A 81 0.90 -52.26 40.29
CA LYS A 81 0.96 -51.72 38.93
C LYS A 81 0.05 -50.50 38.79
N HIS A 82 -1.21 -50.59 39.22
CA HIS A 82 -2.14 -49.45 39.20
C HIS A 82 -1.70 -48.31 40.10
N GLU A 83 -1.11 -48.56 41.27
CA GLU A 83 -0.51 -47.52 42.11
C GLU A 83 0.63 -46.80 41.38
N SER A 84 1.47 -47.53 40.63
CA SER A 84 2.55 -46.94 39.84
C SER A 84 2.03 -46.09 38.67
N GLU A 85 0.96 -46.53 38.00
CA GLU A 85 0.30 -45.79 36.92
C GLU A 85 -0.39 -44.54 37.46
N THR A 86 -1.05 -44.63 38.62
CA THR A 86 -1.70 -43.51 39.28
C THR A 86 -0.70 -42.41 39.63
N LYS A 87 0.50 -42.77 40.11
CA LYS A 87 1.59 -41.81 40.35
C LYS A 87 2.01 -41.10 39.07
N LYS A 88 2.20 -41.83 37.97
CA LYS A 88 2.55 -41.23 36.66
C LYS A 88 1.46 -40.27 36.16
N TRP A 89 0.18 -40.64 36.35
CA TRP A 89 -0.95 -39.77 36.00
C TRP A 89 -0.95 -38.49 36.83
N HIS A 90 -0.67 -38.59 38.12
CA HIS A 90 -0.59 -37.42 39.01
C HIS A 90 0.55 -36.46 38.63
N ASP A 91 1.72 -36.99 38.30
CA ASP A 91 2.86 -36.20 37.82
C ASP A 91 2.51 -35.49 36.50
N LEU A 92 1.86 -36.20 35.57
CA LEU A 92 1.44 -35.64 34.28
C LEU A 92 0.37 -34.54 34.47
N GLU A 93 -0.60 -34.76 35.37
CA GLU A 93 -1.63 -33.78 35.71
C GLU A 93 -1.02 -32.51 36.31
N SER A 94 -0.04 -32.66 37.20
CA SER A 94 0.72 -31.52 37.75
C SER A 94 1.47 -30.75 36.66
N HIS A 95 2.14 -31.44 35.74
CA HIS A 95 2.85 -30.80 34.63
C HIS A 95 1.90 -30.07 33.67
N LEU A 96 0.74 -30.67 33.37
CA LEU A 96 -0.28 -30.04 32.54
C LEU A 96 -0.83 -28.78 33.19
N SER A 97 -1.17 -28.84 34.49
CA SER A 97 -1.65 -27.68 35.24
C SER A 97 -0.63 -26.54 35.27
N GLN A 98 0.66 -26.85 35.47
CA GLN A 98 1.71 -25.84 35.42
C GLN A 98 1.82 -25.19 34.03
N ARG A 99 1.84 -26.00 32.96
CA ARG A 99 1.96 -25.50 31.59
C ARG A 99 0.74 -24.70 31.15
N GLU A 100 -0.45 -25.06 31.63
CA GLU A 100 -1.68 -24.30 31.41
C GLU A 100 -1.56 -22.92 32.07
N GLY A 101 -1.07 -22.83 33.32
CA GLY A 101 -0.80 -21.57 34.00
C GLY A 101 0.24 -20.68 33.28
N ASP A 102 1.33 -21.27 32.78
CA ASP A 102 2.34 -20.55 31.98
C ASP A 102 1.74 -20.00 30.69
N LEU A 103 0.91 -20.79 30.00
CA LEU A 103 0.22 -20.38 28.78
C LEU A 103 -0.78 -19.26 29.06
N THR A 104 -1.56 -19.35 30.14
CA THR A 104 -2.49 -18.30 30.55
C THR A 104 -1.75 -16.99 30.81
N THR A 105 -0.65 -17.04 31.56
CA THR A 105 0.18 -15.87 31.88
C THR A 105 0.75 -15.23 30.61
N LYS A 106 1.25 -16.05 29.68
CA LYS A 106 1.79 -15.57 28.40
C LYS A 106 0.71 -14.99 27.50
N THR A 107 -0.48 -15.56 27.51
CA THR A 107 -1.64 -15.05 26.74
C THR A 107 -2.04 -13.67 27.23
N VAL A 108 -2.17 -13.49 28.55
CA VAL A 108 -2.49 -12.19 29.16
C VAL A 108 -1.41 -11.15 28.83
N SER A 109 -0.13 -11.51 28.91
CA SER A 109 0.97 -10.60 28.55
C SER A 109 0.91 -10.17 27.08
N LEU A 110 0.64 -11.09 26.16
CA LEU A 110 0.53 -10.79 24.72
C LEU A 110 -0.70 -9.93 24.42
N GLU A 111 -1.81 -10.14 25.11
CA GLU A 111 -3.01 -9.32 24.98
C GLU A 111 -2.75 -7.87 25.45
N ASP A 112 -2.04 -7.70 26.55
CA ASP A 112 -1.64 -6.38 27.06
C ASP A 112 -0.67 -5.68 26.10
N ASP A 113 0.32 -6.39 25.55
CA ASP A 113 1.24 -5.84 24.55
C ASP A 113 0.50 -5.43 23.27
N LEU A 114 -0.43 -6.27 22.78
CA LEU A 114 -1.26 -5.94 21.63
C LEU A 114 -2.14 -4.71 21.88
N ARG A 115 -2.68 -4.55 23.10
CA ARG A 115 -3.46 -3.35 23.47
C ARG A 115 -2.58 -2.10 23.41
N ARG A 116 -1.40 -2.14 24.04
CA ARG A 116 -0.44 -1.02 24.03
C ARG A 116 0.00 -0.63 22.62
N MET A 117 0.36 -1.62 21.80
CA MET A 117 0.77 -1.39 20.41
C MET A 117 -0.35 -0.77 19.56
N ARG A 118 -1.62 -1.12 19.83
CA ARG A 118 -2.77 -0.51 19.14
C ARG A 118 -2.98 0.93 19.55
N GLU A 119 -2.93 1.22 20.85
CA GLU A 119 -3.07 2.58 21.39
C GLU A 119 -1.95 3.49 20.88
N GLU A 120 -0.70 3.01 20.90
CA GLU A 120 0.45 3.76 20.39
C GLU A 120 0.34 4.03 18.88
N ARG A 121 -0.09 3.03 18.10
CA ARG A 121 -0.31 3.19 16.66
C ARG A 121 -1.40 4.21 16.36
N GLU A 122 -2.49 4.22 17.12
CA GLU A 122 -3.58 5.18 16.93
C GLU A 122 -3.09 6.60 17.19
N LYS A 123 -2.39 6.80 18.31
CA LYS A 123 -1.80 8.10 18.65
C LYS A 123 -0.79 8.58 17.60
N LEU A 124 0.12 7.70 17.16
CA LEU A 124 1.07 8.01 16.08
C LEU A 124 0.36 8.35 14.77
N TYR A 125 -0.78 7.72 14.49
CA TYR A 125 -1.57 8.01 13.30
C TYR A 125 -2.23 9.39 13.38
N GLU A 126 -2.79 9.76 14.53
CA GLU A 126 -3.34 11.11 14.76
C GLU A 126 -2.27 12.20 14.63
N GLU A 127 -1.13 12.06 15.33
CA GLU A 127 -0.01 12.99 15.25
C GLU A 127 0.54 13.10 13.81
N PHE A 128 0.60 11.98 13.09
CA PHE A 128 1.01 11.97 11.68
C PHE A 128 0.02 12.73 10.80
N VAL A 129 -1.29 12.56 10.97
CA VAL A 129 -2.31 13.29 10.19
C VAL A 129 -2.20 14.80 10.44
N GLU A 130 -2.00 15.22 11.69
CA GLU A 130 -1.79 16.62 12.05
C GLU A 130 -0.51 17.20 11.44
N GLU A 131 0.62 16.48 11.55
CA GLU A 131 1.90 16.89 10.93
C GLU A 131 1.74 17.08 9.43
N GLN A 132 1.00 16.19 8.76
CA GLN A 132 0.79 16.26 7.32
C GLN A 132 -0.04 17.47 6.90
N ALA A 133 -1.07 17.80 7.68
CA ALA A 133 -1.86 19.01 7.46
C ALA A 133 -0.99 20.26 7.62
N LEU A 134 -0.18 20.33 8.69
CA LEU A 134 0.75 21.42 8.93
C LEU A 134 1.84 21.52 7.85
N ARG A 135 2.40 20.39 7.42
CA ARG A 135 3.40 20.34 6.36
C ARG A 135 2.84 20.89 5.06
N LYS A 136 1.61 20.49 4.68
CA LYS A 136 0.92 21.05 3.51
C LYS A 136 0.72 22.55 3.69
N GLN A 137 0.30 23.02 4.85
CA GLN A 137 0.13 24.44 5.14
C GLN A 137 1.45 25.23 4.98
N TYR A 138 2.51 24.82 5.68
CA TYR A 138 3.82 25.48 5.61
C TYR A 138 4.44 25.43 4.21
N TYR A 139 4.24 24.33 3.48
CA TYR A 139 4.70 24.23 2.10
C TYR A 139 4.09 25.31 1.21
N ASN A 140 2.78 25.56 1.38
CA ASN A 140 2.08 26.58 0.64
C ASN A 140 2.48 27.98 1.06
N GLU A 141 2.62 28.22 2.37
CA GLU A 141 3.09 29.50 2.90
C GLU A 141 4.48 29.85 2.34
N ILE A 142 5.42 28.89 2.31
CA ILE A 142 6.74 29.09 1.71
C ILE A 142 6.63 29.48 0.23
N GLU A 143 5.76 28.82 -0.55
CA GLU A 143 5.60 29.15 -1.97
C GLU A 143 4.84 30.46 -2.19
N GLU A 144 3.92 30.86 -1.29
CA GLU A 144 3.27 32.17 -1.33
C GLU A 144 4.23 33.30 -0.97
N LEU A 145 5.12 33.10 0.00
CA LEU A 145 6.17 34.05 0.39
C LEU A 145 7.17 34.31 -0.73
N LYS A 146 7.41 33.32 -1.61
CA LYS A 146 8.21 33.50 -2.83
C LYS A 146 7.49 34.28 -3.94
N GLY A 147 6.22 34.64 -3.74
CA GLY A 147 5.38 35.32 -4.72
C GLY A 147 4.53 34.36 -5.55
N ARG A 148 3.26 34.75 -5.75
CA ARG A 148 2.29 33.97 -6.55
C ARG A 148 2.65 33.95 -8.04
N ILE A 149 3.23 35.04 -8.56
CA ILE A 149 3.73 35.14 -9.92
C ILE A 149 5.23 35.40 -9.82
N ARG A 150 6.02 34.44 -10.31
CA ARG A 150 7.49 34.53 -10.39
C ARG A 150 7.93 34.57 -11.84
N VAL A 151 8.95 35.36 -12.12
CA VAL A 151 9.55 35.54 -13.45
C VAL A 151 11.01 35.15 -13.39
N SER A 152 11.37 34.10 -14.14
CA SER A 152 12.75 33.65 -14.28
C SER A 152 13.28 33.93 -15.67
N CYS A 153 14.45 34.55 -15.77
CA CYS A 153 15.16 34.69 -17.05
C CYS A 153 15.95 33.41 -17.34
N ARG A 154 15.87 32.91 -18.58
CA ARG A 154 16.74 31.81 -19.04
C ARG A 154 17.44 32.21 -20.32
N ILE A 155 18.76 32.35 -20.25
CA ILE A 155 19.60 32.69 -21.39
C ILE A 155 20.09 31.38 -22.00
N ARG A 156 19.88 31.17 -23.30
CA ARG A 156 20.43 29.99 -23.98
C ARG A 156 21.86 30.23 -24.48
N PRO A 157 22.65 29.17 -24.72
CA PRO A 157 23.91 29.29 -25.44
C PRO A 157 23.75 29.93 -26.82
N ILE A 158 24.74 30.74 -27.20
CA ILE A 158 24.86 31.32 -28.54
C ILE A 158 25.19 30.20 -29.53
N CYS A 159 24.48 30.16 -30.67
CA CYS A 159 24.83 29.21 -31.73
C CYS A 159 25.96 29.74 -32.63
N GLU A 160 26.61 28.86 -33.39
CA GLU A 160 27.75 29.23 -34.25
C GLU A 160 27.41 30.32 -35.27
N GLU A 161 26.22 30.27 -35.85
CA GLU A 161 25.70 31.28 -36.78
C GLU A 161 25.53 32.65 -36.11
N GLU A 162 25.07 32.69 -34.85
CA GLU A 162 24.90 33.93 -34.10
C GLU A 162 26.25 34.52 -33.68
N SER A 163 27.20 33.68 -33.27
CA SER A 163 28.58 34.09 -32.99
C SER A 163 29.22 34.73 -34.22
N SER A 164 29.04 34.12 -35.39
CA SER A 164 29.53 34.63 -36.67
C SER A 164 28.88 35.95 -37.08
N ASN A 165 27.61 36.16 -36.69
CA ASN A 165 26.87 37.40 -36.92
C ASN A 165 27.11 38.49 -35.85
N GLY A 166 28.07 38.27 -34.94
CA GLY A 166 28.49 39.27 -33.95
C GLY A 166 27.56 39.41 -32.74
N PHE A 167 26.68 38.43 -32.49
CA PHE A 167 25.92 38.35 -31.24
C PHE A 167 26.87 38.13 -30.06
N ARG A 168 26.52 38.69 -28.88
CA ARG A 168 27.34 38.60 -27.67
C ARG A 168 26.47 38.21 -26.47
N THR A 169 27.05 37.44 -25.57
CA THR A 169 26.43 37.07 -24.30
C THR A 169 26.22 38.32 -23.43
N ALA A 170 25.27 38.27 -22.51
CA ALA A 170 25.06 39.30 -21.50
C ALA A 170 26.37 39.60 -20.75
N LEU A 171 26.59 40.88 -20.39
CA LEU A 171 27.83 41.35 -19.76
C LEU A 171 27.95 40.95 -18.29
N GLY A 172 26.81 40.77 -17.61
CA GLY A 172 26.76 40.31 -16.23
C GLY A 172 25.51 39.49 -16.00
N ILE A 173 25.67 38.26 -15.54
CA ILE A 173 24.60 37.35 -15.16
C ILE A 173 24.85 36.99 -13.69
N THR A 174 23.90 37.34 -12.84
CA THR A 174 23.83 36.93 -11.43
C THR A 174 22.52 36.21 -11.19
N ASP A 175 22.31 35.62 -10.02
CA ASP A 175 21.09 34.85 -9.74
C ASP A 175 19.79 35.66 -9.91
N GLU A 176 19.79 36.98 -9.73
CA GLU A 176 18.56 37.80 -9.77
C GLU A 176 18.61 38.93 -10.82
N LYS A 177 19.73 39.06 -11.54
CA LYS A 177 19.96 40.22 -12.41
C LYS A 177 20.76 39.87 -13.65
N ILE A 178 20.32 40.43 -14.78
CA ILE A 178 21.04 40.38 -16.06
C ILE A 178 21.35 41.79 -16.55
N SER A 179 22.54 41.95 -17.15
CA SER A 179 23.04 43.24 -17.61
C SER A 179 23.54 43.16 -19.05
N PHE A 180 23.14 44.11 -19.90
CA PHE A 180 23.51 44.18 -21.31
C PHE A 180 24.05 45.57 -21.66
N SER A 181 24.99 45.64 -22.60
CA SER A 181 25.39 46.93 -23.19
C SER A 181 24.54 47.21 -24.41
N GLN A 182 23.73 48.26 -24.32
CA GLN A 182 22.99 48.81 -25.44
C GLN A 182 23.88 49.82 -26.17
N ALA A 183 24.21 49.53 -27.43
CA ALA A 183 24.96 50.45 -28.28
C ALA A 183 24.28 51.82 -28.31
N GLY A 184 25.05 52.88 -28.03
CA GLY A 184 24.53 54.24 -28.08
C GLY A 184 24.24 54.65 -29.52
N LYS A 185 23.14 55.39 -29.73
CA LYS A 185 22.80 55.99 -31.02
C LYS A 185 23.37 57.41 -31.09
N ASN A 186 23.77 57.85 -32.28
CA ASN A 186 24.20 59.24 -32.58
C ASN A 186 25.37 59.73 -31.70
N GLY A 187 26.44 58.92 -31.57
CA GLY A 187 27.65 59.29 -30.83
C GLY A 187 27.53 59.26 -29.30
N ARG A 188 26.39 58.82 -28.75
CA ARG A 188 26.23 58.59 -27.31
C ARG A 188 27.03 57.35 -26.87
N PRO A 189 27.59 57.35 -25.64
CA PRO A 189 28.24 56.17 -25.11
C PRO A 189 27.24 55.01 -24.98
N ALA A 190 27.76 53.78 -25.05
CA ALA A 190 26.95 52.60 -24.80
C ALA A 190 26.35 52.67 -23.39
N LYS A 191 25.06 52.35 -23.28
CA LYS A 191 24.32 52.39 -22.02
C LYS A 191 24.23 50.98 -21.46
N LEU A 192 24.62 50.80 -20.20
CA LEU A 192 24.33 49.58 -19.46
C LEU A 192 22.83 49.54 -19.15
N VAL A 193 22.16 48.47 -19.57
CA VAL A 193 20.74 48.22 -19.28
C VAL A 193 20.67 46.97 -18.43
N GLU A 194 19.97 47.08 -17.31
CA GLU A 194 19.86 46.03 -16.30
C GLU A 194 18.40 45.65 -16.10
N PHE A 195 18.15 44.35 -15.91
CA PHE A 195 16.83 43.80 -15.64
C PHE A 195 16.91 42.87 -14.43
N ASN A 196 15.93 42.98 -13.55
CA ASN A 196 15.79 42.14 -12.35
C ASN A 196 14.74 41.05 -12.59
N PHE A 197 15.00 39.87 -12.03
CA PHE A 197 14.15 38.69 -12.10
C PHE A 197 14.17 37.97 -10.75
N ASP A 198 13.18 37.12 -10.49
CA ASP A 198 13.20 36.25 -9.31
C ASP A 198 14.32 35.20 -9.39
N LYS A 199 14.69 34.82 -10.63
CA LYS A 199 15.87 33.98 -10.88
C LYS A 199 16.40 34.14 -12.31
N CYS A 200 17.70 34.04 -12.50
CA CYS A 200 18.35 34.06 -13.80
C CYS A 200 19.18 32.79 -14.00
N PHE A 201 18.99 32.14 -15.14
CA PHE A 201 19.73 30.96 -15.55
C PHE A 201 20.70 31.32 -16.67
N SER A 202 21.97 31.03 -16.46
CA SER A 202 23.04 31.25 -17.43
C SER A 202 23.00 30.19 -18.55
N PRO A 203 23.72 30.42 -19.67
CA PRO A 203 23.83 29.44 -20.76
C PRO A 203 24.28 28.04 -20.34
N GLU A 204 25.08 27.96 -19.28
CA GLU A 204 25.66 26.71 -18.75
C GLU A 204 24.66 25.94 -17.86
N THR A 205 23.53 26.55 -17.49
CA THR A 205 22.55 25.92 -16.60
C THR A 205 21.81 24.79 -17.32
N SER A 206 21.91 23.58 -16.76
CA SER A 206 21.27 22.39 -17.33
C SER A 206 19.75 22.37 -17.12
N GLN A 207 19.06 21.52 -17.89
CA GLN A 207 17.61 21.30 -17.75
C GLN A 207 17.23 20.79 -16.36
N ASP A 208 18.10 19.98 -15.73
CA ASP A 208 17.86 19.46 -14.38
C ASP A 208 17.89 20.57 -13.34
N GLN A 209 18.91 21.44 -13.42
CA GLN A 209 19.05 22.58 -12.50
C GLN A 209 17.87 23.55 -12.62
N VAL A 210 17.42 23.83 -13.84
CA VAL A 210 16.20 24.63 -14.08
C VAL A 210 14.96 23.96 -13.48
N PHE A 211 14.86 22.63 -13.58
CA PHE A 211 13.71 21.89 -13.07
C PHE A 211 13.63 21.83 -11.54
N GLN A 212 14.73 22.01 -10.80
CA GLN A 212 14.70 21.94 -9.33
C GLN A 212 13.72 22.94 -8.70
N ASP A 213 13.57 24.13 -9.30
CA ASP A 213 12.60 25.13 -8.81
C ASP A 213 11.17 24.75 -9.18
N VAL A 214 10.98 24.15 -10.36
CA VAL A 214 9.67 23.69 -10.84
C VAL A 214 9.19 22.46 -10.07
N LYS A 215 10.11 21.61 -9.61
CA LYS A 215 9.79 20.38 -8.87
C LYS A 215 8.87 20.65 -7.67
N ARG A 216 9.07 21.78 -6.99
CA ARG A 216 8.23 22.19 -5.86
C ARG A 216 6.81 22.57 -6.27
N LEU A 217 6.68 23.22 -7.42
CA LEU A 217 5.40 23.55 -8.00
C LEU A 217 4.62 22.29 -8.38
N VAL A 218 5.29 21.24 -8.88
CA VAL A 218 4.62 19.96 -9.18
C VAL A 218 3.97 19.35 -7.92
N GLN A 219 4.64 19.37 -6.76
CA GLN A 219 4.02 18.95 -5.49
C GLN A 219 2.78 19.79 -5.17
N SER A 220 2.84 21.11 -5.35
CA SER A 220 1.68 21.99 -5.13
C SER A 220 0.47 21.58 -5.98
N SER A 221 0.69 21.15 -7.23
CA SER A 221 -0.43 20.68 -8.07
C SER A 221 -1.07 19.39 -7.56
N VAL A 222 -0.28 18.47 -6.98
CA VAL A 222 -0.81 17.25 -6.36
C VAL A 222 -1.56 17.57 -5.06
N ASP A 223 -1.10 18.59 -4.34
CA ASP A 223 -1.73 19.07 -3.11
C ASP A 223 -3.06 19.83 -3.34
N GLY A 224 -3.48 20.00 -4.60
CA GLY A 224 -4.76 20.61 -4.94
C GLY A 224 -4.68 22.10 -5.29
N TYR A 225 -3.53 22.59 -5.74
CA TYR A 225 -3.38 23.97 -6.21
C TYR A 225 -3.31 24.03 -7.73
N ASN A 226 -3.68 25.19 -8.27
CA ASN A 226 -3.41 25.52 -9.65
C ASN A 226 -1.96 25.97 -9.78
N VAL A 227 -1.26 25.43 -10.78
CA VAL A 227 0.14 25.69 -11.06
C VAL A 227 0.27 25.95 -12.53
N CYS A 228 0.92 27.05 -12.90
CA CYS A 228 1.11 27.40 -14.29
C CYS A 228 2.58 27.72 -14.58
N ILE A 229 3.10 27.16 -15.65
CA ILE A 229 4.47 27.38 -16.11
C ILE A 229 4.41 27.95 -17.53
N PHE A 230 4.79 29.20 -17.70
CA PHE A 230 4.87 29.87 -19.00
C PHE A 230 6.30 29.82 -19.54
N ALA A 231 6.45 29.66 -20.85
CA ALA A 231 7.64 30.05 -21.58
C ALA A 231 7.32 31.20 -22.53
N TYR A 232 8.02 32.31 -22.39
CA TYR A 232 7.87 33.54 -23.14
C TYR A 232 9.18 33.95 -23.80
N GLY A 233 9.13 34.54 -24.99
CA GLY A 233 10.30 35.06 -25.70
C GLY A 233 10.13 35.04 -27.21
N GLN A 234 11.04 35.68 -27.92
CA GLN A 234 11.02 35.71 -29.39
C GLN A 234 11.25 34.33 -30.01
N LYS A 235 10.98 34.16 -31.31
CA LYS A 235 11.41 32.97 -32.05
C LYS A 235 12.90 32.69 -31.84
N GLY A 236 13.23 31.41 -31.65
CA GLY A 236 14.59 30.93 -31.47
C GLY A 236 15.21 31.23 -30.10
N SER A 237 14.47 31.75 -29.11
CA SER A 237 15.04 32.04 -27.78
C SER A 237 15.12 30.83 -26.83
N GLY A 238 14.61 29.66 -27.23
CA GLY A 238 14.70 28.43 -26.42
C GLY A 238 13.46 28.10 -25.59
N LYS A 239 12.28 28.64 -25.90
CA LYS A 239 11.00 28.29 -25.24
C LYS A 239 10.71 26.78 -25.29
N THR A 240 10.62 26.21 -26.50
CA THR A 240 10.36 24.79 -26.72
C THR A 240 11.45 23.91 -26.12
N PHE A 241 12.72 24.32 -26.22
CA PHE A 241 13.82 23.64 -25.54
C PHE A 241 13.61 23.61 -24.02
N THR A 242 13.17 24.73 -23.44
CA THR A 242 12.93 24.82 -21.99
C THR A 242 11.79 23.93 -21.53
N LEU A 243 10.68 23.91 -22.25
CA LEU A 243 9.51 23.15 -21.86
C LEU A 243 9.62 21.67 -22.20
N PHE A 244 10.16 21.30 -23.36
CA PHE A 244 10.12 19.92 -23.84
C PHE A 244 11.51 19.29 -24.00
N GLY A 245 12.55 20.09 -24.27
CA GLY A 245 13.92 19.64 -24.53
C GLY A 245 14.24 19.60 -26.02
N PRO A 246 15.46 19.17 -26.42
CA PRO A 246 15.87 19.09 -27.83
C PRO A 246 15.28 17.87 -28.56
N ASN A 247 15.14 16.73 -27.86
CA ASN A 247 14.71 15.45 -28.42
C ASN A 247 13.35 15.01 -27.89
N TYR A 248 12.43 15.96 -27.71
CA TYR A 248 11.14 15.73 -27.05
C TYR A 248 10.22 14.75 -27.78
N LEU A 249 10.49 14.47 -29.06
CA LEU A 249 9.80 13.45 -29.84
C LEU A 249 10.48 12.06 -29.78
N SER A 250 11.73 11.97 -29.33
CA SER A 250 12.47 10.69 -29.27
C SER A 250 12.00 9.81 -28.11
N GLU A 251 12.09 8.49 -28.27
CA GLU A 251 11.66 7.50 -27.25
C GLU A 251 12.56 7.42 -26.02
N ASN A 252 13.80 7.92 -26.09
CA ASN A 252 14.77 7.76 -25.02
C ASN A 252 14.63 8.83 -23.93
N HIS A 253 14.68 8.39 -22.66
CA HIS A 253 14.88 9.28 -21.52
C HIS A 253 16.25 9.95 -21.62
N SER A 254 16.28 11.18 -22.16
CA SER A 254 17.49 11.99 -22.17
C SER A 254 17.59 12.82 -20.88
N GLN A 255 18.82 13.03 -20.41
CA GLN A 255 19.12 14.07 -19.41
C GLN A 255 18.71 15.47 -19.87
N ASP A 256 18.44 15.65 -21.17
CA ASP A 256 18.04 16.92 -21.78
C ASP A 256 16.52 17.15 -21.82
N ASN A 257 15.73 16.24 -21.24
CA ASN A 257 14.28 16.41 -21.14
C ASN A 257 13.93 17.76 -20.52
N GLY A 258 12.98 18.47 -21.13
CA GLY A 258 12.49 19.76 -20.63
C GLY A 258 11.57 19.64 -19.42
N ILE A 259 11.08 20.80 -18.98
CA ILE A 259 10.24 20.93 -17.79
C ILE A 259 8.98 20.05 -17.83
N ALA A 260 8.25 20.00 -18.95
CA ALA A 260 7.00 19.26 -19.06
C ALA A 260 7.19 17.76 -18.84
N LEU A 261 8.18 17.16 -19.52
CA LEU A 261 8.46 15.72 -19.40
C LEU A 261 8.98 15.36 -17.99
N ARG A 262 9.83 16.22 -17.42
CA ARG A 262 10.30 16.06 -16.02
C ARG A 262 9.16 16.20 -15.02
N SER A 263 8.22 17.11 -15.27
CA SER A 263 7.03 17.29 -14.43
C SER A 263 6.14 16.07 -14.43
N ILE A 264 5.95 15.40 -15.58
CA ILE A 264 5.21 14.13 -15.66
C ILE A 264 5.85 13.09 -14.75
N HIS A 265 7.17 12.87 -14.85
CA HIS A 265 7.86 11.91 -13.98
C HIS A 265 7.72 12.24 -12.50
N GLU A 266 7.91 13.50 -12.12
CA GLU A 266 7.79 13.92 -10.72
C GLU A 266 6.35 13.78 -10.21
N LEU A 267 5.36 14.12 -11.02
CA LEU A 267 3.94 13.99 -10.68
C LEU A 267 3.57 12.55 -10.33
N PHE A 268 3.93 11.59 -11.20
CA PHE A 268 3.69 10.16 -10.91
C PHE A 268 4.55 9.63 -9.76
N ARG A 269 5.75 10.17 -9.55
CA ARG A 269 6.59 9.84 -8.39
C ARG A 269 5.91 10.26 -7.08
N VAL A 270 5.40 11.49 -7.02
CA VAL A 270 4.68 12.03 -5.85
C VAL A 270 3.40 11.24 -5.61
N MET A 271 2.61 10.96 -6.65
CA MET A 271 1.40 10.12 -6.53
C MET A 271 1.74 8.72 -6.00
N LYS A 272 2.81 8.08 -6.51
CA LYS A 272 3.23 6.76 -6.04
C LYS A 272 3.68 6.78 -4.58
N ARG A 273 4.40 7.83 -4.16
CA ARG A 273 4.81 8.02 -2.76
C ARG A 273 3.60 8.06 -1.83
N ASP A 274 2.53 8.71 -2.26
CA ASP A 274 1.35 9.00 -1.43
C ASP A 274 0.17 8.03 -1.70
N ALA A 275 0.37 7.00 -2.52
CA ALA A 275 -0.67 6.05 -2.97
C ALA A 275 -1.27 5.18 -1.85
N SER A 276 -0.57 5.02 -0.72
CA SER A 276 -1.14 4.35 0.46
C SER A 276 -2.25 5.16 1.11
N ARG A 277 -2.23 6.49 0.95
CA ARG A 277 -3.09 7.46 1.63
C ARG A 277 -4.17 8.05 0.75
N PHE A 278 -3.88 8.22 -0.54
CA PHE A 278 -4.79 8.83 -1.49
C PHE A 278 -5.06 7.89 -2.66
N GLU A 279 -6.27 7.98 -3.17
CA GLU A 279 -6.61 7.51 -4.51
C GLU A 279 -6.48 8.68 -5.48
N PHE A 280 -5.72 8.48 -6.56
CA PHE A 280 -5.45 9.54 -7.53
C PHE A 280 -6.13 9.24 -8.86
N GLN A 281 -6.76 10.26 -9.44
CA GLN A 281 -7.23 10.27 -10.82
C GLN A 281 -6.52 11.40 -11.57
N THR A 282 -5.87 11.05 -12.67
CA THR A 282 -5.15 11.98 -13.53
C THR A 282 -5.80 12.02 -14.90
N SER A 283 -6.02 13.22 -15.42
CA SER A 283 -6.47 13.41 -16.79
C SER A 283 -5.69 14.57 -17.42
N MET A 284 -5.61 14.59 -18.74
CA MET A 284 -4.90 15.64 -19.45
C MET A 284 -5.67 16.12 -20.69
N TYR A 285 -5.44 17.38 -21.04
CA TYR A 285 -5.83 17.95 -22.32
C TYR A 285 -4.67 18.76 -22.88
N ALA A 286 -4.62 18.87 -24.20
CA ALA A 286 -3.67 19.73 -24.91
C ALA A 286 -4.44 20.51 -25.97
N LEU A 287 -4.18 21.80 -26.05
CA LEU A 287 -4.85 22.70 -26.97
C LEU A 287 -3.88 23.70 -27.58
N GLU A 288 -4.24 24.17 -28.76
CA GLU A 288 -3.55 25.25 -29.46
C GLU A 288 -4.48 26.45 -29.59
N ILE A 289 -3.96 27.65 -29.31
CA ILE A 289 -4.61 28.91 -29.64
C ILE A 289 -3.91 29.49 -30.86
N TYR A 290 -4.61 29.49 -32.00
CA TYR A 290 -4.14 30.08 -33.24
C TYR A 290 -5.20 31.06 -33.76
N GLN A 291 -4.78 32.28 -34.07
CA GLN A 291 -5.66 33.37 -34.54
C GLN A 291 -6.93 33.60 -33.68
N ASN A 292 -6.85 33.40 -32.36
CA ASN A 292 -7.99 33.53 -31.42
C ASN A 292 -9.08 32.45 -31.60
N GLU A 293 -8.72 31.30 -32.18
CA GLU A 293 -9.50 30.06 -32.21
C GLU A 293 -8.79 28.97 -31.40
N LEU A 294 -9.56 28.03 -30.86
CA LEU A 294 -9.06 26.88 -30.08
C LEU A 294 -9.05 25.63 -30.95
N PHE A 295 -7.97 24.86 -30.85
CA PHE A 295 -7.82 23.57 -31.52
C PHE A 295 -7.49 22.48 -30.49
N ASP A 296 -8.24 21.38 -30.50
CA ASP A 296 -7.98 20.21 -29.68
C ASP A 296 -6.86 19.35 -30.27
N LEU A 297 -5.76 19.23 -29.54
CA LEU A 297 -4.57 18.50 -29.99
C LEU A 297 -4.57 17.01 -29.60
N ILE A 298 -5.54 16.55 -28.81
CA ILE A 298 -5.68 15.15 -28.38
C ILE A 298 -6.83 14.45 -29.11
N LEU A 299 -7.82 15.19 -29.61
CA LEU A 299 -8.94 14.63 -30.37
C LEU A 299 -8.45 13.69 -31.49
N ASP A 300 -8.89 12.43 -31.43
CA ASP A 300 -8.60 11.42 -32.45
C ASP A 300 -9.54 11.62 -33.66
N THR A 301 -8.96 12.02 -34.79
CA THR A 301 -9.68 12.23 -36.05
C THR A 301 -9.45 11.09 -37.04
N SER A 302 -8.80 9.99 -36.63
CA SER A 302 -8.32 8.92 -37.52
C SER A 302 -9.44 8.03 -38.09
N GLY A 303 -10.69 8.20 -37.64
CA GLY A 303 -11.86 7.40 -38.07
C GLY A 303 -13.03 8.18 -38.66
N SER A 304 -12.90 9.50 -38.87
CA SER A 304 -13.96 10.31 -39.49
C SER A 304 -13.77 10.36 -41.01
N ASP A 305 -14.73 9.80 -41.76
CA ASP A 305 -14.81 10.00 -43.21
C ASP A 305 -14.77 11.50 -43.53
N ALA A 306 -13.98 11.89 -44.53
CA ALA A 306 -13.74 13.28 -44.94
C ALA A 306 -15.02 14.06 -45.35
N THR A 307 -16.18 13.40 -45.37
CA THR A 307 -17.50 13.95 -45.66
C THR A 307 -18.24 14.48 -44.42
N ASP A 308 -17.86 14.07 -43.21
CA ASP A 308 -18.49 14.53 -41.96
C ASP A 308 -17.74 15.74 -41.38
N LYS A 309 -17.86 16.89 -42.06
CA LYS A 309 -17.27 18.18 -41.65
C LYS A 309 -17.73 18.66 -40.26
N GLN A 310 -18.73 18.04 -39.65
CA GLN A 310 -19.21 18.40 -38.31
C GLN A 310 -18.41 17.76 -37.17
N LYS A 311 -17.71 16.63 -37.40
CA LYS A 311 -16.86 16.00 -36.37
C LYS A 311 -15.43 16.53 -36.32
N THR A 312 -14.98 17.23 -37.35
CA THR A 312 -13.61 17.75 -37.47
C THR A 312 -13.42 19.12 -36.84
N HIS A 313 -14.49 19.84 -36.52
CA HIS A 313 -14.46 21.13 -35.81
C HIS A 313 -15.45 21.11 -34.63
N GLN A 314 -15.04 20.49 -33.51
CA GLN A 314 -15.70 20.76 -32.24
C GLN A 314 -15.49 22.24 -31.90
N THR A 315 -16.57 23.00 -31.73
CA THR A 315 -16.48 24.38 -31.26
C THR A 315 -16.17 24.34 -29.77
N LEU A 316 -14.92 24.67 -29.43
CA LEU A 316 -14.44 24.76 -28.06
C LEU A 316 -14.77 26.15 -27.49
N SER A 317 -15.23 26.20 -26.25
CA SER A 317 -15.56 27.44 -25.54
C SER A 317 -14.99 27.40 -24.12
N VAL A 318 -14.54 28.55 -23.63
CA VAL A 318 -13.91 28.68 -22.31
C VAL A 318 -14.94 29.16 -21.30
N HIS A 319 -15.07 28.43 -20.19
CA HIS A 319 -15.99 28.75 -19.12
C HIS A 319 -15.30 28.71 -17.76
N LEU A 320 -15.94 29.32 -16.76
CA LEU A 320 -15.55 29.23 -15.36
C LEU A 320 -16.61 28.42 -14.61
N ASP A 321 -16.16 27.51 -13.74
CA ASP A 321 -17.06 26.82 -12.82
C ASP A 321 -17.42 27.72 -11.62
N ASN A 322 -18.27 27.22 -10.74
CA ASN A 322 -18.72 27.95 -9.54
C ASN A 322 -17.58 28.29 -8.56
N ASN A 323 -16.44 27.62 -8.67
CA ASN A 323 -15.25 27.85 -7.86
C ASN A 323 -14.23 28.77 -8.54
N GLY A 324 -14.54 29.27 -9.74
CA GLY A 324 -13.65 30.12 -10.54
C GLY A 324 -12.53 29.33 -11.25
N VAL A 325 -12.67 28.01 -11.38
CA VAL A 325 -11.76 27.15 -12.15
C VAL A 325 -12.16 27.17 -13.62
N VAL A 326 -11.19 27.34 -14.50
CA VAL A 326 -11.39 27.36 -15.94
C VAL A 326 -11.54 25.94 -16.47
N PHE A 327 -12.60 25.69 -17.23
CA PHE A 327 -12.76 24.50 -18.05
C PHE A 327 -13.08 24.87 -19.49
N VAL A 328 -12.71 23.99 -20.42
CA VAL A 328 -12.98 24.14 -21.84
C VAL A 328 -14.08 23.14 -22.21
N GLU A 329 -15.23 23.64 -22.63
CA GLU A 329 -16.34 22.81 -23.08
C GLU A 329 -15.95 22.11 -24.40
N ASN A 330 -16.38 20.86 -24.56
CA ASN A 330 -16.09 20.00 -25.70
C ASN A 330 -14.61 19.62 -25.91
N ILE A 331 -13.71 19.92 -24.96
CA ILE A 331 -12.31 19.45 -25.04
C ILE A 331 -12.21 17.95 -24.75
N THR A 332 -11.33 17.27 -25.49
CA THR A 332 -10.96 15.88 -25.21
C THR A 332 -10.12 15.80 -23.94
N LEU A 333 -10.73 15.31 -22.87
CA LEU A 333 -10.06 15.05 -21.60
C LEU A 333 -9.64 13.57 -21.53
N LYS A 334 -8.36 13.28 -21.79
CA LYS A 334 -7.83 11.91 -21.81
C LYS A 334 -7.43 11.49 -20.39
N SER A 335 -7.99 10.40 -19.90
CA SER A 335 -7.56 9.77 -18.64
C SER A 335 -6.17 9.18 -18.82
N ILE A 336 -5.27 9.37 -17.84
CA ILE A 336 -3.90 8.88 -17.91
C ILE A 336 -3.58 8.05 -16.68
N SER A 337 -3.03 6.86 -16.92
CA SER A 337 -2.70 5.88 -15.89
C SER A 337 -1.18 5.74 -15.64
N SER A 338 -0.33 6.19 -16.57
CA SER A 338 1.12 6.03 -16.46
C SER A 338 1.92 7.20 -17.04
N PRO A 339 3.19 7.38 -16.61
CA PRO A 339 4.09 8.36 -17.20
C PRO A 339 4.29 8.17 -18.71
N VAL A 340 4.39 6.90 -19.14
CA VAL A 340 4.62 6.55 -20.56
C VAL A 340 3.43 6.98 -21.41
N GLU A 341 2.22 6.72 -20.95
CA GLU A 341 0.98 7.14 -21.62
C GLU A 341 0.86 8.67 -21.71
N ALA A 342 1.18 9.39 -20.63
CA ALA A 342 1.25 10.86 -20.65
C ALA A 342 2.26 11.37 -21.69
N ILE A 343 3.49 10.82 -21.67
CA ILE A 343 4.55 11.25 -22.59
C ILE A 343 4.16 10.98 -24.05
N ASN A 344 3.60 9.82 -24.35
CA ASN A 344 3.13 9.50 -25.71
C ASN A 344 2.03 10.44 -26.16
N THR A 345 1.08 10.75 -25.28
CA THR A 345 0.00 11.72 -25.57
C THR A 345 0.57 13.13 -25.81
N VAL A 346 1.57 13.57 -25.04
CA VAL A 346 2.27 14.84 -25.28
C VAL A 346 2.94 14.83 -26.66
N LYS A 347 3.60 13.74 -27.05
CA LYS A 347 4.23 13.60 -28.37
C LYS A 347 3.21 13.65 -29.51
N GLU A 348 2.10 12.93 -29.38
CA GLU A 348 0.97 12.98 -30.32
C GLU A 348 0.45 14.41 -30.50
N ALA A 349 0.21 15.12 -29.40
CA ALA A 349 -0.26 16.50 -29.42
C ALA A 349 0.75 17.45 -30.09
N LEU A 350 2.05 17.30 -29.81
CA LEU A 350 3.11 18.09 -30.43
C LEU A 350 3.27 17.78 -31.93
N ASN A 351 3.12 16.52 -32.35
CA ASN A 351 3.11 16.14 -33.76
C ASN A 351 1.87 16.69 -34.48
N LYS A 352 0.69 16.67 -33.83
CA LYS A 352 -0.54 17.25 -34.39
C LYS A 352 -0.40 18.76 -34.56
N ARG A 353 0.21 19.44 -33.58
CA ARG A 353 0.60 20.86 -33.70
C ARG A 353 1.46 21.10 -34.94
N GLN A 354 2.52 20.31 -35.18
CA GLN A 354 3.36 20.41 -36.38
C GLN A 354 2.59 20.17 -37.71
N THR A 355 1.60 19.29 -37.70
CA THR A 355 0.76 19.02 -38.88
C THR A 355 -0.19 20.19 -39.17
N ILE A 356 -0.80 20.77 -38.12
CA ILE A 356 -1.63 21.98 -38.21
C ILE A 356 -0.78 23.14 -38.74
N GLU A 357 0.44 23.29 -38.24
CA GLU A 357 1.43 24.25 -38.75
C GLU A 357 1.67 24.02 -40.25
N THR A 358 2.00 22.80 -40.69
CA THR A 358 2.28 22.55 -42.11
C THR A 358 1.08 22.83 -43.03
N THR A 359 -0.15 22.67 -42.52
CA THR A 359 -1.39 22.86 -43.27
C THR A 359 -1.88 24.32 -43.27
N LEU A 360 -1.67 25.07 -42.18
CA LEU A 360 -2.22 26.43 -41.99
C LEU A 360 -1.16 27.55 -41.96
N SER A 361 0.08 27.29 -41.52
CA SER A 361 1.20 28.26 -41.43
C SER A 361 2.51 27.54 -41.03
N PRO A 362 3.55 27.45 -41.88
CA PRO A 362 4.72 26.57 -41.69
C PRO A 362 5.70 26.98 -40.56
N ASN A 363 5.22 27.55 -39.45
CA ASN A 363 6.06 27.99 -38.32
C ASN A 363 5.35 27.83 -36.96
N SER A 364 5.82 26.88 -36.15
CA SER A 364 5.45 26.64 -34.74
C SER A 364 5.52 27.83 -33.78
N SER A 365 6.18 28.91 -34.20
CA SER A 365 6.38 30.10 -33.36
C SER A 365 5.14 31.02 -33.28
N ARG A 366 4.04 30.66 -33.95
CA ARG A 366 2.92 31.59 -34.22
C ARG A 366 1.60 31.25 -33.53
N SER A 367 1.58 30.20 -32.73
CA SER A 367 0.45 29.79 -31.90
C SER A 367 0.89 29.58 -30.46
N HIS A 368 -0.07 29.67 -29.53
CA HIS A 368 0.18 29.30 -28.13
C HIS A 368 -0.21 27.84 -27.94
N PHE A 369 0.66 27.06 -27.31
CA PHE A 369 0.38 25.68 -26.95
C PHE A 369 0.18 25.58 -25.44
N ILE A 370 -0.91 24.92 -25.04
CA ILE A 370 -1.31 24.75 -23.65
C ILE A 370 -1.48 23.26 -23.40
N LEU A 371 -0.72 22.76 -22.43
CA LEU A 371 -0.79 21.39 -21.94
C LEU A 371 -1.22 21.43 -20.48
N SER A 372 -2.30 20.75 -20.13
CA SER A 372 -2.82 20.74 -18.77
C SER A 372 -3.03 19.34 -18.24
N PHE A 373 -2.58 19.11 -17.02
CA PHE A 373 -2.88 17.94 -16.21
C PHE A 373 -3.87 18.34 -15.12
N VAL A 374 -5.02 17.67 -15.09
CA VAL A 374 -6.03 17.79 -14.03
C VAL A 374 -5.84 16.62 -13.08
N LEU A 375 -5.61 16.94 -11.81
CA LEU A 375 -5.31 15.98 -10.76
C LEU A 375 -6.44 16.00 -9.75
N LYS A 376 -6.92 14.81 -9.39
CA LYS A 376 -7.84 14.61 -8.28
C LYS A 376 -7.20 13.64 -7.30
N ALA A 377 -7.13 14.01 -6.04
CA ALA A 377 -6.62 13.20 -4.95
C ALA A 377 -7.74 13.04 -3.92
N THR A 378 -8.20 11.81 -3.72
CA THR A 378 -9.23 11.46 -2.72
C THR A 378 -8.55 10.81 -1.52
N SER A 379 -8.69 11.42 -0.35
CA SER A 379 -8.17 10.87 0.90
C SER A 379 -8.88 9.57 1.24
N LYS A 380 -8.12 8.49 1.48
CA LYS A 380 -8.71 7.19 1.86
C LYS A 380 -9.25 7.18 3.28
N SER A 381 -8.76 8.06 4.16
CA SER A 381 -9.23 8.14 5.55
C SER A 381 -10.48 9.00 5.70
N SER A 382 -10.55 10.14 4.99
CA SER A 382 -11.66 11.10 5.13
C SER A 382 -12.65 11.10 3.98
N GLY A 383 -12.33 10.46 2.85
CA GLY A 383 -13.13 10.52 1.62
C GLY A 383 -13.11 11.87 0.90
N VAL A 384 -12.41 12.88 1.44
CA VAL A 384 -12.36 14.23 0.86
C VAL A 384 -11.51 14.22 -0.41
N THR A 385 -12.07 14.74 -1.50
CA THR A 385 -11.36 14.93 -2.77
C THR A 385 -10.84 16.36 -2.91
N THR A 386 -9.55 16.50 -3.16
CA THR A 386 -8.93 17.76 -3.59
C THR A 386 -8.59 17.69 -5.06
N SER A 387 -8.77 18.79 -5.80
CA SER A 387 -8.37 18.88 -7.21
C SER A 387 -7.33 19.95 -7.41
N GLY A 388 -6.29 19.65 -8.19
CA GLY A 388 -5.28 20.60 -8.61
C GLY A 388 -5.04 20.51 -10.10
N LYS A 389 -4.36 21.53 -10.64
CA LYS A 389 -4.11 21.64 -12.08
C LYS A 389 -2.66 22.05 -12.32
N LEU A 390 -1.94 21.30 -13.15
CA LEU A 390 -0.62 21.68 -13.65
C LEU A 390 -0.74 22.04 -15.13
N THR A 391 -0.52 23.30 -15.45
CA THR A 391 -0.59 23.82 -16.82
C THR A 391 0.78 24.29 -17.28
N VAL A 392 1.22 23.80 -18.43
CA VAL A 392 2.44 24.21 -19.11
C VAL A 392 2.05 24.94 -20.40
N VAL A 393 2.59 26.15 -20.59
CA VAL A 393 2.21 27.05 -21.67
C VAL A 393 3.44 27.47 -22.47
N ASP A 394 3.49 27.09 -23.74
CA ASP A 394 4.47 27.57 -24.72
C ASP A 394 3.83 28.73 -25.49
N LEU A 395 4.19 29.97 -25.15
CA LEU A 395 3.62 31.14 -25.80
C LEU A 395 4.21 31.35 -27.20
N ALA A 396 3.41 31.91 -28.09
CA ALA A 396 3.88 32.37 -29.39
C ALA A 396 5.03 33.38 -29.27
N GLY A 397 5.84 33.48 -30.32
CA GLY A 397 6.98 34.39 -30.41
C GLY A 397 6.56 35.86 -30.21
N SER A 398 7.32 36.58 -29.39
CA SER A 398 7.08 38.00 -29.09
C SER A 398 7.66 38.98 -30.11
N GLU A 399 8.06 38.50 -31.30
CA GLU A 399 8.56 39.37 -32.36
C GLU A 399 7.55 40.43 -32.81
N SER A 400 8.04 41.65 -33.05
CA SER A 400 7.22 42.78 -33.47
C SER A 400 6.79 42.65 -34.94
N ALA A 401 5.51 42.93 -35.21
CA ALA A 401 4.94 42.99 -36.55
C ALA A 401 5.74 43.89 -37.52
N SER A 402 6.38 44.95 -37.04
CA SER A 402 7.13 45.89 -37.88
C SER A 402 8.45 45.32 -38.43
N LYS A 403 8.98 44.24 -37.85
CA LYS A 403 10.18 43.55 -38.36
C LYS A 403 9.83 42.41 -39.33
N LEU A 404 8.54 42.10 -39.49
CA LEU A 404 8.03 40.98 -40.28
C LEU A 404 7.62 41.38 -41.71
N ASP A 405 7.58 42.69 -42.02
CA ASP A 405 7.24 43.23 -43.35
C ASP A 405 8.24 42.83 -44.46
N ALA A 406 9.44 42.35 -44.11
CA ALA A 406 10.46 41.96 -45.09
C ALA A 406 10.32 40.53 -45.66
N GLY A 407 9.37 39.71 -45.16
CA GLY A 407 9.34 38.26 -45.42
C GLY A 407 7.98 37.64 -45.77
N GLY A 408 6.97 38.42 -46.13
CA GLY A 408 5.69 37.88 -46.64
C GLY A 408 4.75 37.25 -45.60
N THR A 409 4.86 37.61 -44.32
CA THR A 409 3.96 37.11 -43.27
C THR A 409 2.60 37.83 -43.30
N PRO A 410 1.45 37.13 -43.15
CA PRO A 410 0.15 37.79 -43.10
C PRO A 410 0.03 38.73 -41.89
N ILE A 411 -0.16 40.03 -42.15
CA ILE A 411 -0.29 41.10 -41.13
C ILE A 411 -1.32 40.77 -40.02
N LYS A 412 -2.35 39.98 -40.35
CA LYS A 412 -3.40 39.56 -39.40
C LYS A 412 -2.88 38.63 -38.30
N GLU A 413 -2.01 37.69 -38.65
CA GLU A 413 -1.45 36.68 -37.73
C GLU A 413 -0.57 37.35 -36.67
N ALA A 414 0.40 38.17 -37.11
CA ALA A 414 1.28 38.93 -36.23
C ALA A 414 0.52 39.90 -35.30
N LYS A 415 -0.57 40.50 -35.78
CA LYS A 415 -1.45 41.33 -34.94
C LYS A 415 -2.19 40.51 -33.87
N SER A 416 -2.66 39.31 -34.22
CA SER A 416 -3.38 38.44 -33.29
C SER A 416 -2.48 37.97 -32.14
N ILE A 417 -1.25 37.53 -32.47
CA ILE A 417 -0.23 37.13 -31.48
C ILE A 417 0.06 38.29 -30.51
N ASN A 418 0.40 39.46 -31.04
CA ASN A 418 0.72 40.62 -30.21
C ASN A 418 -0.48 41.07 -29.35
N LYS A 419 -1.71 40.98 -29.86
CA LYS A 419 -2.92 41.27 -29.09
C LYS A 419 -3.08 40.32 -27.89
N SER A 420 -2.88 39.02 -28.10
CA SER A 420 -2.98 38.03 -27.02
C SER A 420 -1.90 38.19 -25.95
N LEU A 421 -0.64 38.43 -26.35
CA LEU A 421 0.48 38.66 -25.43
C LEU A 421 0.33 39.98 -24.65
N LEU A 422 -0.15 41.05 -25.31
CA LEU A 422 -0.44 42.32 -24.64
C LEU A 422 -1.57 42.17 -23.61
N ALA A 423 -2.63 41.43 -23.96
CA ALA A 423 -3.73 41.17 -23.03
C ALA A 423 -3.22 40.40 -21.79
N LEU A 424 -2.36 39.39 -21.98
CA LEU A 424 -1.74 38.66 -20.88
C LEU A 424 -0.88 39.58 -20.00
N GLY A 425 -0.06 40.44 -20.62
CA GLY A 425 0.72 41.45 -19.90
C GLY A 425 -0.15 42.38 -19.05
N ASN A 426 -1.27 42.86 -19.59
CA ASN A 426 -2.21 43.71 -18.86
C ASN A 426 -2.87 42.98 -17.67
N VAL A 427 -3.16 41.68 -17.83
CA VAL A 427 -3.71 40.85 -16.72
C VAL A 427 -2.68 40.67 -15.62
N ILE A 428 -1.44 40.32 -15.96
CA ILE A 428 -0.35 40.16 -14.98
C ILE A 428 -0.07 41.48 -14.27
N GLN A 429 -0.07 42.60 -15.01
CA GLN A 429 0.09 43.93 -14.44
C GLN A 429 -1.04 44.22 -13.43
N ALA A 430 -2.30 44.06 -13.83
CA ALA A 430 -3.45 44.30 -12.95
C ALA A 430 -3.41 43.42 -11.67
N LEU A 431 -2.94 42.17 -11.78
CA LEU A 431 -2.78 41.27 -10.63
C LEU A 431 -1.66 41.74 -9.70
N THR A 432 -0.51 42.12 -10.24
CA THR A 432 0.64 42.59 -9.45
C THR A 432 0.38 43.94 -8.78
N THR A 433 -0.41 44.82 -9.42
CA THR A 433 -0.86 46.10 -8.84
C THR A 433 -2.10 45.97 -7.96
N SER A 434 -2.62 44.75 -7.75
CA SER A 434 -3.81 44.45 -6.94
C SER A 434 -5.05 45.27 -7.37
N GLU A 435 -5.25 45.43 -8.67
CA GLU A 435 -6.43 46.10 -9.22
C GLU A 435 -7.71 45.32 -8.93
N LYS A 436 -8.81 46.05 -8.69
CA LYS A 436 -10.12 45.44 -8.40
C LYS A 436 -10.69 44.66 -9.59
N HIS A 437 -10.44 45.14 -10.80
CA HIS A 437 -10.95 44.53 -12.03
C HIS A 437 -9.81 43.99 -12.87
N ILE A 438 -9.75 42.67 -13.02
CA ILE A 438 -8.75 42.00 -13.85
C ILE A 438 -9.33 41.73 -15.25
N PRO A 439 -8.70 42.21 -16.35
CA PRO A 439 -9.30 42.20 -17.69
C PRO A 439 -9.18 40.84 -18.41
N TYR A 440 -9.52 39.74 -17.76
CA TYR A 440 -9.41 38.38 -18.32
C TYR A 440 -10.20 38.21 -19.63
N ARG A 441 -11.31 38.93 -19.81
CA ARG A 441 -12.18 38.81 -21.00
C ARG A 441 -11.61 39.43 -22.27
N ASN A 442 -10.53 40.21 -22.19
CA ASN A 442 -10.00 40.95 -23.34
C ASN A 442 -9.40 40.06 -24.45
N ASN A 443 -9.04 38.81 -24.14
CA ASN A 443 -8.53 37.84 -25.10
C ASN A 443 -8.86 36.41 -24.67
N LEU A 444 -8.96 35.49 -25.64
CA LEU A 444 -9.18 34.07 -25.38
C LEU A 444 -8.08 33.45 -24.50
N LEU A 445 -6.81 33.81 -24.73
CA LEU A 445 -5.69 33.35 -23.91
C LEU A 445 -5.87 33.76 -22.45
N THR A 446 -6.26 35.00 -22.19
CA THR A 446 -6.44 35.48 -20.81
C THR A 446 -7.68 34.90 -20.14
N GLN A 447 -8.73 34.56 -20.90
CA GLN A 447 -9.87 33.81 -20.37
C GLN A 447 -9.45 32.41 -19.97
N LEU A 448 -8.68 31.73 -20.82
CA LEU A 448 -8.19 30.39 -20.55
C LEU A 448 -7.22 30.33 -19.35
N MET A 449 -6.38 31.36 -19.21
CA MET A 449 -5.37 31.44 -18.15
C MET A 449 -5.90 32.02 -16.84
N ALA A 450 -7.19 32.36 -16.74
CA ALA A 450 -7.73 33.12 -15.61
C ALA A 450 -7.46 32.47 -14.25
N ASP A 451 -7.62 31.16 -14.15
CA ASP A 451 -7.36 30.37 -12.94
C ASP A 451 -5.90 29.89 -12.80
N SER A 452 -5.06 30.25 -13.76
CA SER A 452 -3.66 29.84 -13.88
C SER A 452 -2.70 30.99 -13.53
N VAL A 453 -3.17 32.24 -13.63
CA VAL A 453 -2.48 33.44 -13.13
C VAL A 453 -3.21 34.13 -11.98
N GLY A 454 -4.50 33.84 -11.77
CA GLY A 454 -5.32 34.41 -10.70
C GLY A 454 -5.59 33.46 -9.53
N GLY A 455 -6.27 33.98 -8.51
CA GLY A 455 -6.72 33.18 -7.36
C GLY A 455 -5.58 32.62 -6.52
N ASN A 456 -5.64 31.33 -6.21
CA ASN A 456 -4.63 30.57 -5.47
C ASN A 456 -3.57 29.92 -6.38
N ALA A 457 -3.49 30.34 -7.65
CA ALA A 457 -2.55 29.80 -8.60
C ALA A 457 -1.10 30.19 -8.25
N LYS A 458 -0.19 29.26 -8.47
CA LYS A 458 1.26 29.49 -8.42
C LYS A 458 1.80 29.53 -9.85
N THR A 459 2.20 30.70 -10.30
CA THR A 459 2.65 30.95 -11.67
C THR A 459 4.16 31.15 -11.72
N LEU A 460 4.83 30.47 -12.64
CA LEU A 460 6.23 30.67 -12.98
C LEU A 460 6.35 30.99 -14.47
N MET A 461 6.89 32.16 -14.81
CA MET A 461 7.12 32.57 -16.19
C MET A 461 8.61 32.53 -16.51
N PHE A 462 9.00 31.65 -17.43
CA PHE A 462 10.33 31.66 -18.03
C PHE A 462 10.39 32.66 -19.18
N VAL A 463 11.20 33.70 -19.01
CA VAL A 463 11.59 34.62 -20.09
C VAL A 463 12.84 34.06 -20.75
N CYS A 464 12.65 33.38 -21.89
CA CYS A 464 13.71 32.79 -22.67
C CYS A 464 14.36 33.85 -23.58
N VAL A 465 15.68 33.98 -23.49
CA VAL A 465 16.47 35.01 -24.18
C VAL A 465 17.57 34.35 -25.02
N ARG A 466 17.80 34.91 -26.22
CA ARG A 466 18.91 34.52 -27.11
C ARG A 466 20.15 35.36 -26.86
#